data_AF-A0AAX1DRR2-F1
#
_entry.id   AF-A0AAX1DRR2-F1
#
_cell.length_a   1.000
_cell.length_b   1.000
_cell.length_c   1.000
_cell.angle_alpha   90.00
_cell.angle_beta   90.00
_cell.angle_gamma   90.00
#
_symmetry.space_group_name_H-M   'P 1'
#
loop_
_entity.id
_entity.type
_entity.pdbx_description
1 polymer ?
#
loop_
_entity_poly.entity_id
_entity_poly.type
_entity_poly.pdbx_seq_one_letter_code
_entity_poly.pdbx_strand_id
1 'polypeptide(L)'
;MKDHSVPLKLVDILSDGEFHSGEQLGDTLGMSRAAINKHIQTLKSWGLDVYTVTGKGYSLSAPIQLLDEQAILSQVKQGNVSIIPVIDSTNQYLLERMHDMPSGTACIAEYQQAGRGRRGRQWFSPFGANLYMSMYWRLEQGPAAAMGLSLVIGIVMAETLRALGADDVRVKWPNDIYLNDRKLAGILVELTGKTGDAAQIVMGAGINLAMRTADASQINQGWINLQEAGVSVNRNELAARLINSLREALPLFEQEGLTAFISRWAALDNFINRPVKLLIGEREVHGIARGVDSQGGLLLEQDGEIKAWVGGEISLRPV
;
A
#
# COMPACT_ATOMS: atom_id res chain seq x y z
N MET A 1 19.28 -13.86 -9.63
CA MET A 1 18.44 -12.63 -9.71
C MET A 1 18.52 -12.09 -11.12
N LYS A 2 17.41 -11.64 -11.70
CA LYS A 2 17.45 -10.91 -12.99
C LYS A 2 18.21 -9.60 -12.76
N ASP A 3 19.14 -9.26 -13.65
CA ASP A 3 19.82 -7.98 -13.59
C ASP A 3 18.87 -6.86 -14.04
N HIS A 4 18.60 -5.92 -13.13
CA HIS A 4 17.72 -4.77 -13.35
C HIS A 4 18.48 -3.45 -13.47
N SER A 5 19.82 -3.47 -13.43
CA SER A 5 20.67 -2.28 -13.41
C SER A 5 20.44 -1.36 -14.62
N VAL A 6 20.45 -1.90 -15.83
CA VAL A 6 20.25 -1.10 -17.06
C VAL A 6 18.83 -0.53 -17.17
N PRO A 7 17.75 -1.31 -17.00
CA PRO A 7 16.40 -0.75 -16.95
C PRO A 7 16.24 0.38 -15.92
N LEU A 8 16.81 0.23 -14.72
CA LEU A 8 16.72 1.26 -13.67
C LEU A 8 17.44 2.55 -14.07
N LYS A 9 18.66 2.47 -14.63
CA LYS A 9 19.35 3.65 -15.18
C LYS A 9 18.55 4.34 -16.27
N LEU A 10 17.85 3.58 -17.12
CA LEU A 10 16.97 4.17 -18.13
C LEU A 10 15.77 4.88 -17.50
N VAL A 11 15.18 4.32 -16.44
CA VAL A 11 14.12 5.00 -15.70
C VAL A 11 14.62 6.30 -15.09
N ASP A 12 15.80 6.31 -14.46
CA ASP A 12 16.38 7.52 -13.87
C ASP A 12 16.49 8.64 -14.91
N ILE A 13 16.98 8.32 -16.12
CA ILE A 13 17.09 9.28 -17.23
C ILE A 13 15.71 9.76 -17.70
N LEU A 14 14.77 8.84 -17.91
CA LEU A 14 13.44 9.15 -18.45
C LEU A 14 12.48 9.77 -17.42
N SER A 15 12.86 9.79 -16.13
CA SER A 15 11.99 10.21 -15.03
C SER A 15 11.60 11.69 -15.09
N ASP A 16 12.38 12.51 -15.80
CA ASP A 16 12.10 13.92 -16.09
C ASP A 16 10.90 14.14 -17.03
N GLY A 17 10.46 13.09 -17.74
CA GLY A 17 9.38 13.16 -18.71
C GLY A 17 9.79 13.76 -20.07
N GLU A 18 11.04 14.16 -20.24
CA GLU A 18 11.54 14.77 -21.48
C GLU A 18 11.80 13.71 -22.57
N PHE A 19 12.03 14.17 -23.80
CA PHE A 19 12.43 13.29 -24.89
C PHE A 19 13.92 12.98 -24.86
N HIS A 20 14.25 11.69 -24.81
CA HIS A 20 15.62 11.20 -24.91
C HIS A 20 15.79 10.33 -26.15
N SER A 21 16.72 10.69 -27.04
CA SER A 21 16.91 9.96 -28.28
C SER A 21 17.53 8.59 -28.02
N GLY A 22 17.18 7.58 -28.82
CA GLY A 22 17.77 6.25 -28.66
C GLY A 22 19.29 6.20 -28.92
N GLU A 23 19.83 7.20 -29.62
CA GLU A 23 21.28 7.36 -29.84
C GLU A 23 21.95 7.92 -28.58
N GLN A 24 21.42 9.03 -28.04
CA GLN A 24 21.88 9.60 -26.76
C GLN A 24 21.85 8.58 -25.62
N LEU A 25 20.75 7.80 -25.50
CA LEU A 25 20.64 6.74 -24.50
C LEU A 25 21.66 5.62 -24.73
N GLY A 26 21.91 5.28 -25.99
CA GLY A 26 22.90 4.29 -26.39
C GLY A 26 24.32 4.71 -26.03
N ASP A 27 24.70 5.94 -26.34
CA ASP A 27 26.00 6.52 -26.02
C ASP A 27 26.21 6.61 -24.51
N THR A 28 25.20 7.10 -23.78
CA THR A 28 25.25 7.26 -22.31
C THR A 28 25.42 5.92 -21.59
N LEU A 29 24.79 4.86 -22.08
CA LEU A 29 24.80 3.54 -21.44
C LEU A 29 25.81 2.56 -22.05
N GLY A 30 26.50 2.95 -23.14
CA GLY A 30 27.43 2.09 -23.87
C GLY A 30 26.73 0.92 -24.58
N MET A 31 25.55 1.15 -25.17
CA MET A 31 24.68 0.12 -25.74
C MET A 31 24.16 0.48 -27.13
N SER A 32 23.83 -0.53 -27.95
CA SER A 32 23.18 -0.28 -29.23
C SER A 32 21.74 0.19 -29.07
N ARG A 33 21.21 0.95 -30.05
CA ARG A 33 19.80 1.39 -30.07
C ARG A 33 18.82 0.22 -29.97
N ALA A 34 19.16 -0.92 -30.56
CA ALA A 34 18.35 -2.14 -30.47
C ALA A 34 18.31 -2.70 -29.03
N ALA A 35 19.43 -2.65 -28.30
CA ALA A 35 19.48 -3.06 -26.91
C ALA A 35 18.70 -2.10 -26.00
N ILE A 36 18.77 -0.78 -26.24
CA ILE A 36 17.92 0.22 -25.57
C ILE A 36 16.45 -0.13 -25.76
N ASN A 37 16.00 -0.37 -27.01
CA ASN A 37 14.60 -0.71 -27.27
C ASN A 37 14.14 -1.97 -26.50
N LYS A 38 15.00 -2.98 -26.35
CA LYS A 38 14.69 -4.17 -25.53
C LYS A 38 14.43 -3.79 -24.06
N HIS A 39 15.23 -2.90 -23.48
CA HIS A 39 15.02 -2.43 -22.12
C HIS A 39 13.79 -1.52 -22.00
N ILE A 40 13.47 -0.73 -23.01
CA ILE A 40 12.21 0.04 -23.07
C ILE A 40 10.99 -0.90 -23.00
N GLN A 41 11.02 -2.06 -23.66
CA GLN A 41 9.94 -3.05 -23.53
C GLN A 41 9.85 -3.61 -22.10
N THR A 42 10.97 -3.78 -21.40
CA THR A 42 10.98 -4.16 -19.98
C THR A 42 10.28 -3.09 -19.13
N LEU A 43 10.57 -1.80 -19.36
CA LEU A 43 9.90 -0.71 -18.65
C LEU A 43 8.38 -0.72 -18.85
N LYS A 44 7.92 -0.92 -20.09
CA LYS A 44 6.50 -1.09 -20.40
C LYS A 44 5.89 -2.28 -19.66
N SER A 45 6.62 -3.39 -19.56
CA SER A 45 6.18 -4.57 -18.79
C SER A 45 6.07 -4.32 -17.28
N TRP A 46 6.77 -3.30 -16.75
CA TRP A 46 6.62 -2.84 -15.37
C TRP A 46 5.50 -1.82 -15.19
N GLY A 47 4.75 -1.51 -16.26
CA GLY A 47 3.63 -0.58 -16.23
C GLY A 47 4.01 0.88 -16.48
N LEU A 48 5.25 1.19 -16.89
CA LEU A 48 5.61 2.54 -17.31
C LEU A 48 5.01 2.84 -18.69
N ASP A 49 4.32 3.98 -18.79
CA ASP A 49 3.75 4.49 -20.04
C ASP A 49 4.82 5.22 -20.86
N VAL A 50 5.72 4.42 -21.44
CA VAL A 50 6.77 4.91 -22.34
C VAL A 50 6.23 4.95 -23.77
N TYR A 51 6.23 6.13 -24.39
CA TYR A 51 5.89 6.26 -25.80
C TYR A 51 7.12 6.66 -26.62
N THR A 52 7.07 6.30 -27.91
CA THR A 52 8.18 6.51 -28.85
C THR A 52 7.69 7.39 -29.98
N VAL A 53 8.42 8.47 -30.26
CA VAL A 53 8.15 9.36 -31.38
C VAL A 53 9.31 9.30 -32.36
N THR A 54 9.01 8.90 -33.60
CA THR A 54 9.98 8.85 -34.70
C THR A 54 10.68 10.20 -34.86
N GLY A 55 12.01 10.19 -34.85
CA GLY A 55 12.83 11.40 -34.96
C GLY A 55 13.06 12.16 -33.65
N LYS A 56 12.37 11.85 -32.54
CA LYS A 56 12.61 12.44 -31.22
C LYS A 56 13.23 11.45 -30.23
N GLY A 57 12.66 10.25 -30.11
CA GLY A 57 13.11 9.25 -29.15
C GLY A 57 12.01 8.74 -28.24
N TYR A 58 12.36 8.51 -26.97
CA TYR A 58 11.50 7.96 -25.93
C TYR A 58 11.19 9.03 -24.88
N SER A 59 9.99 8.99 -24.30
CA SER A 59 9.54 9.86 -23.21
C SER A 59 8.47 9.14 -22.38
N LEU A 60 8.35 9.51 -21.10
CA LEU A 60 7.22 9.10 -20.24
C LEU A 60 6.03 10.05 -20.47
N SER A 61 4.80 9.53 -20.39
CA SER A 61 3.59 10.36 -20.54
C SER A 61 3.39 11.39 -19.41
N ALA A 62 4.16 11.28 -18.34
CA ALA A 62 4.34 12.30 -17.31
C ALA A 62 5.67 12.05 -16.57
N PRO A 63 6.29 13.11 -16.01
CA PRO A 63 7.40 12.93 -15.09
C PRO A 63 6.99 12.07 -13.89
N ILE A 64 7.95 11.28 -13.38
CA ILE A 64 7.75 10.46 -12.18
C ILE A 64 8.74 10.90 -11.12
N GLN A 65 8.25 11.10 -9.90
CA GLN A 65 9.12 11.39 -8.77
C GLN A 65 9.64 10.07 -8.19
N LEU A 66 10.88 9.68 -8.45
CA LEU A 66 11.47 8.46 -7.88
C LEU A 66 11.60 8.50 -6.35
N LEU A 67 11.60 7.31 -5.75
CA LEU A 67 11.94 7.10 -4.34
C LEU A 67 13.43 7.42 -4.16
N ASP A 68 13.70 8.30 -3.20
CA ASP A 68 15.03 8.77 -2.86
C ASP A 68 15.34 8.38 -1.42
N GLU A 69 16.34 7.51 -1.27
CA GLU A 69 16.76 6.99 0.03
C GLU A 69 17.18 8.11 0.99
N GLN A 70 17.94 9.11 0.52
CA GLN A 70 18.39 10.21 1.38
C GLN A 70 17.23 11.12 1.79
N ALA A 71 16.31 11.40 0.88
CA ALA A 71 15.13 12.22 1.16
C ALA A 71 14.20 11.55 2.18
N ILE A 72 14.07 10.23 2.14
CA ILE A 72 13.29 9.46 3.13
C ILE A 72 14.06 9.37 4.45
N LEU A 73 15.32 8.96 4.42
CA LEU A 73 16.14 8.73 5.62
C LEU A 73 16.35 10.01 6.45
N SER A 74 16.41 11.18 5.80
CA SER A 74 16.53 12.47 6.48
C SER A 74 15.27 12.88 7.26
N GLN A 75 14.11 12.26 6.98
CA GLN A 75 12.83 12.58 7.59
C GLN A 75 12.33 11.50 8.57
N VAL A 76 12.87 10.29 8.51
CA VAL A 76 12.52 9.21 9.47
C VAL A 76 13.34 9.33 10.75
N LYS A 77 12.71 9.05 11.89
CA LYS A 77 13.37 9.11 13.20
C LYS A 77 14.40 7.99 13.42
N GLN A 78 14.26 6.86 12.71
CA GLN A 78 15.13 5.69 12.80
C GLN A 78 15.46 5.18 11.39
N GLY A 79 16.74 4.90 11.13
CA GLY A 79 17.28 4.63 9.79
C GLY A 79 17.06 3.21 9.24
N ASN A 80 16.30 2.34 9.92
CA ASN A 80 16.07 0.96 9.47
C ASN A 80 14.98 0.93 8.38
N VAL A 81 15.31 1.48 7.21
CA VAL A 81 14.43 1.55 6.03
C VAL A 81 15.22 1.10 4.81
N SER A 82 14.70 0.11 4.09
CA SER A 82 15.30 -0.36 2.84
C SER A 82 14.47 0.09 1.65
N ILE A 83 15.10 0.74 0.67
CA ILE A 83 14.47 1.14 -0.58
C ILE A 83 14.96 0.18 -1.67
N ILE A 84 14.06 -0.64 -2.21
CA ILE A 84 14.39 -1.68 -3.20
C ILE A 84 13.59 -1.41 -4.48
N PRO A 85 14.21 -0.91 -5.56
CA PRO A 85 13.46 -0.46 -6.73
C PRO A 85 12.55 -1.54 -7.33
N VAL A 86 13.09 -2.74 -7.54
CA VAL A 86 12.34 -3.87 -8.10
C VAL A 86 12.43 -5.04 -7.15
N ILE A 87 11.26 -5.48 -6.68
CA ILE A 87 11.15 -6.60 -5.74
C ILE A 87 9.99 -7.52 -6.15
N ASP A 88 9.94 -8.72 -5.58
CA ASP A 88 8.75 -9.57 -5.70
C ASP A 88 7.60 -9.03 -4.84
N SER A 89 7.84 -8.85 -3.54
CA SER A 89 6.90 -8.27 -2.58
C SER A 89 7.65 -7.66 -1.40
N THR A 90 7.31 -6.44 -1.00
CA THR A 90 7.88 -5.78 0.19
C THR A 90 7.56 -6.57 1.47
N ASN A 91 6.40 -7.25 1.52
CA ASN A 91 6.06 -8.14 2.63
C ASN A 91 6.95 -9.38 2.66
N GLN A 92 7.13 -10.03 1.50
CA GLN A 92 7.94 -11.25 1.40
C GLN A 92 9.39 -10.98 1.81
N TYR A 93 9.93 -9.84 1.37
CA TYR A 93 11.27 -9.39 1.76
C TYR A 93 11.47 -9.33 3.27
N LEU A 94 10.51 -8.75 4.01
CA LEU A 94 10.59 -8.65 5.46
C LEU A 94 10.31 -9.98 6.16
N LEU A 95 9.36 -10.79 5.68
CA LEU A 95 9.07 -12.12 6.25
C LEU A 95 10.30 -13.04 6.25
N GLU A 96 11.13 -12.95 5.21
CA GLU A 96 12.36 -13.75 5.10
C GLU A 96 13.49 -13.30 6.04
N ARG A 97 13.38 -12.10 6.63
CA ARG A 97 14.47 -11.44 7.39
C ARG A 97 14.06 -11.00 8.79
N MET A 98 12.79 -11.20 9.16
CA MET A 98 12.20 -10.68 10.41
C MET A 98 12.94 -11.11 11.68
N HIS A 99 13.59 -12.29 11.68
CA HIS A 99 14.35 -12.79 12.82
C HIS A 99 15.61 -11.97 13.14
N ASP A 100 16.16 -11.26 12.15
CA ASP A 100 17.41 -10.50 12.28
C ASP A 100 17.15 -8.98 12.35
N MET A 101 15.90 -8.57 12.49
CA MET A 101 15.47 -7.17 12.39
C MET A 101 14.79 -6.69 13.68
N PRO A 102 14.98 -5.42 14.07
CA PRO A 102 14.21 -4.81 15.14
C PRO A 102 12.82 -4.37 14.67
N SER A 103 11.87 -4.28 15.60
CA SER A 103 10.54 -3.68 15.35
C SER A 103 10.68 -2.29 14.73
N GLY A 104 9.83 -2.00 13.75
CA GLY A 104 9.82 -0.74 13.01
C GLY A 104 10.71 -0.73 11.77
N THR A 105 11.42 -1.82 11.47
CA THR A 105 12.15 -1.96 10.19
C THR A 105 11.17 -1.93 9.02
N ALA A 106 11.43 -1.09 8.01
CA ALA A 106 10.55 -0.89 6.88
C ALA A 106 11.23 -1.21 5.53
N CYS A 107 10.43 -1.61 4.55
CA CYS A 107 10.84 -1.80 3.16
C CYS A 107 9.89 -1.05 2.24
N ILE A 108 10.43 -0.33 1.26
CA ILE A 108 9.66 0.42 0.26
C ILE A 108 10.18 0.03 -1.13
N ALA A 109 9.27 -0.06 -2.11
CA ALA A 109 9.65 -0.40 -3.48
C ALA A 109 8.99 0.49 -4.53
N GLU A 110 9.65 0.61 -5.69
CA GLU A 110 9.07 1.27 -6.87
C GLU A 110 8.10 0.36 -7.61
N TYR A 111 8.36 -0.95 -7.59
CA TYR A 111 7.63 -1.96 -8.34
C TYR A 111 7.64 -3.31 -7.63
N GLN A 112 6.48 -3.97 -7.60
CA GLN A 112 6.36 -5.36 -7.10
C GLN A 112 5.95 -6.29 -8.23
N GLN A 113 6.79 -7.29 -8.52
CA GLN A 113 6.51 -8.33 -9.52
C GLN A 113 5.38 -9.26 -9.08
N ALA A 114 5.24 -9.47 -7.78
CA ALA A 114 4.31 -10.41 -7.16
C ALA A 114 3.60 -9.76 -5.96
N GLY A 115 3.15 -8.51 -6.11
CA GLY A 115 2.37 -7.81 -5.08
C GLY A 115 1.17 -8.64 -4.65
N ARG A 116 0.92 -8.74 -3.33
CA ARG A 116 -0.09 -9.63 -2.76
C ARG A 116 -1.19 -8.85 -2.05
N GLY A 117 -2.40 -9.34 -2.15
CA GLY A 117 -3.55 -8.98 -1.34
C GLY A 117 -4.03 -10.15 -0.48
N ARG A 118 -5.11 -9.93 0.27
CA ARG A 118 -5.72 -10.99 1.10
C ARG A 118 -6.26 -12.12 0.22
N ARG A 119 -6.33 -13.33 0.80
CA ARG A 119 -6.95 -14.53 0.19
C ARG A 119 -6.35 -14.90 -1.17
N GLY A 120 -5.03 -14.67 -1.35
CA GLY A 120 -4.31 -15.01 -2.57
C GLY A 120 -4.57 -14.09 -3.77
N ARG A 121 -5.31 -12.99 -3.59
CA ARG A 121 -5.48 -11.99 -4.67
C ARG A 121 -4.15 -11.29 -4.96
N GLN A 122 -3.95 -10.87 -6.19
CA GLN A 122 -2.79 -10.06 -6.58
C GLN A 122 -3.05 -8.57 -6.30
N TRP A 123 -2.02 -7.84 -5.87
CA TRP A 123 -2.02 -6.38 -5.81
C TRP A 123 -1.25 -5.83 -7.01
N PHE A 124 -1.95 -5.18 -7.95
CA PHE A 124 -1.33 -4.58 -9.12
C PHE A 124 -0.40 -3.44 -8.70
N SER A 125 0.88 -3.56 -9.06
CA SER A 125 1.94 -2.71 -8.50
C SER A 125 2.84 -2.09 -9.58
N PRO A 126 2.31 -1.27 -10.52
CA PRO A 126 3.11 -0.63 -11.57
C PRO A 126 4.23 0.26 -11.03
N PHE A 127 5.32 0.35 -11.78
CA PHE A 127 6.53 1.07 -11.39
C PHE A 127 6.25 2.57 -11.22
N GLY A 128 6.65 3.14 -10.09
CA GLY A 128 6.68 4.60 -9.92
C GLY A 128 5.32 5.28 -9.71
N ALA A 129 4.21 4.56 -9.88
CA ALA A 129 2.88 5.17 -9.92
C ALA A 129 2.19 5.24 -8.55
N ASN A 130 2.60 4.41 -7.60
CA ASN A 130 1.96 4.24 -6.29
C ASN A 130 3.04 4.16 -5.19
N LEU A 131 2.62 4.00 -3.95
CA LEU A 131 3.50 3.65 -2.84
C LEU A 131 3.27 2.19 -2.41
N TYR A 132 4.35 1.40 -2.38
CA TYR A 132 4.36 0.04 -1.83
C TYR A 132 5.33 0.00 -0.67
N MET A 133 4.80 -0.23 0.53
CA MET A 133 5.58 -0.20 1.76
C MET A 133 5.19 -1.37 2.65
N SER A 134 6.17 -1.94 3.34
CA SER A 134 5.95 -2.87 4.43
C SER A 134 6.72 -2.47 5.67
N MET A 135 6.22 -2.84 6.84
CA MET A 135 6.90 -2.66 8.12
C MET A 135 6.80 -3.93 8.96
N TYR A 136 7.93 -4.32 9.56
CA TYR A 136 8.01 -5.42 10.50
C TYR A 136 7.80 -4.92 11.94
N TRP A 137 7.10 -5.72 12.74
CA TRP A 137 6.88 -5.47 14.15
C TRP A 137 6.77 -6.77 14.95
N ARG A 138 7.37 -6.81 16.14
CA ARG A 138 7.30 -7.93 17.08
C ARG A 138 6.39 -7.58 18.26
N LEU A 139 5.33 -8.36 18.46
CA LEU A 139 4.45 -8.25 19.63
C LEU A 139 4.81 -9.34 20.66
N GLU A 140 5.32 -8.94 21.82
CA GLU A 140 5.69 -9.88 22.89
C GLU A 140 4.46 -10.57 23.53
N GLN A 141 3.28 -9.95 23.44
CA GLN A 141 2.03 -10.47 23.98
C GLN A 141 1.41 -11.58 23.11
N GLY A 142 2.06 -11.92 21.99
CA GLY A 142 1.69 -13.04 21.12
C GLY A 142 0.54 -12.75 20.15
N PRO A 143 0.08 -13.77 19.38
CA PRO A 143 -0.81 -13.56 18.24
C PRO A 143 -2.17 -12.92 18.57
N ALA A 144 -2.70 -13.16 19.77
CA ALA A 144 -3.98 -12.58 20.20
C ALA A 144 -3.92 -11.05 20.33
N ALA A 145 -2.73 -10.49 20.62
CA ALA A 145 -2.55 -9.05 20.69
C ALA A 145 -2.58 -8.37 19.32
N ALA A 146 -2.49 -9.12 18.21
CA ALA A 146 -2.63 -8.56 16.87
C ALA A 146 -4.10 -8.29 16.47
N MET A 147 -5.08 -8.68 17.31
CA MET A 147 -6.49 -8.35 17.05
C MET A 147 -6.68 -6.84 16.98
N GLY A 148 -7.36 -6.38 15.93
CA GLY A 148 -7.57 -4.95 15.69
C GLY A 148 -6.37 -4.21 15.07
N LEU A 149 -5.19 -4.83 14.93
CA LEU A 149 -3.99 -4.17 14.39
C LEU A 149 -4.23 -3.58 12.99
N SER A 150 -4.93 -4.31 12.13
CA SER A 150 -5.30 -3.83 10.78
C SER A 150 -6.15 -2.55 10.82
N LEU A 151 -6.99 -2.38 11.86
CA LEU A 151 -7.79 -1.17 12.04
C LEU A 151 -6.89 0.01 12.43
N VAL A 152 -5.95 -0.21 13.36
CA VAL A 152 -4.97 0.81 13.78
C VAL A 152 -4.14 1.30 12.58
N ILE A 153 -3.63 0.38 11.76
CA ILE A 153 -2.88 0.74 10.54
C ILE A 153 -3.76 1.57 9.61
N GLY A 154 -5.01 1.16 9.39
CA GLY A 154 -5.97 1.90 8.57
C GLY A 154 -6.23 3.32 9.08
N ILE A 155 -6.43 3.48 10.39
CA ILE A 155 -6.63 4.79 11.04
C ILE A 155 -5.42 5.68 10.82
N VAL A 156 -4.22 5.18 11.15
CA VAL A 156 -2.97 5.95 11.05
C VAL A 156 -2.73 6.38 9.61
N MET A 157 -2.87 5.48 8.65
CA MET A 157 -2.71 5.80 7.23
C MET A 157 -3.74 6.82 6.75
N ALA A 158 -5.01 6.68 7.12
CA ALA A 158 -6.06 7.62 6.74
C ALA A 158 -5.82 9.02 7.32
N GLU A 159 -5.41 9.12 8.58
CA GLU A 159 -5.05 10.39 9.22
C GLU A 159 -3.81 11.02 8.59
N THR A 160 -2.78 10.24 8.26
CA THR A 160 -1.60 10.74 7.53
C THR A 160 -1.98 11.28 6.16
N LEU A 161 -2.88 10.61 5.43
CA LEU A 161 -3.35 11.07 4.13
C LEU A 161 -4.19 12.35 4.24
N ARG A 162 -5.08 12.44 5.24
CA ARG A 162 -5.84 13.66 5.53
C ARG A 162 -4.94 14.84 5.88
N ALA A 163 -3.90 14.62 6.69
CA ALA A 163 -2.92 15.65 7.01
C ALA A 163 -2.12 16.15 5.79
N LEU A 164 -2.14 15.40 4.68
CA LEU A 164 -1.55 15.76 3.39
C LEU A 164 -2.58 16.31 2.38
N GLY A 165 -3.80 16.63 2.83
CA GLY A 165 -4.83 17.28 2.03
C GLY A 165 -5.89 16.35 1.43
N ALA A 166 -5.88 15.05 1.74
CA ALA A 166 -6.92 14.11 1.31
C ALA A 166 -8.04 14.00 2.36
N ASP A 167 -8.76 15.09 2.59
CA ASP A 167 -9.70 15.26 3.72
C ASP A 167 -10.80 14.19 3.81
N ASP A 168 -11.29 13.74 2.66
CA ASP A 168 -12.41 12.79 2.57
C ASP A 168 -11.99 11.32 2.63
N VAL A 169 -10.71 11.02 2.87
CA VAL A 169 -10.23 9.65 3.03
C VAL A 169 -10.91 8.99 4.23
N ARG A 170 -11.39 7.75 4.06
CA ARG A 170 -12.09 6.94 5.07
C ARG A 170 -11.48 5.55 5.18
N VAL A 171 -11.76 4.87 6.28
CA VAL A 171 -11.36 3.46 6.48
C VAL A 171 -12.53 2.53 6.17
N LYS A 172 -12.23 1.38 5.57
CA LYS A 172 -13.17 0.27 5.36
C LYS A 172 -12.69 -0.93 6.16
N TRP A 173 -13.56 -1.44 7.02
CA TRP A 173 -13.28 -2.64 7.80
C TRP A 173 -12.97 -3.85 6.89
N PRO A 174 -12.02 -4.72 7.24
CA PRO A 174 -11.06 -4.55 8.34
C PRO A 174 -9.74 -3.89 7.90
N ASN A 175 -9.51 -3.65 6.60
CA ASN A 175 -8.13 -3.52 6.09
C ASN A 175 -7.99 -2.70 4.79
N ASP A 176 -8.95 -1.87 4.43
CA ASP A 176 -8.81 -1.04 3.22
C ASP A 176 -9.05 0.44 3.55
N ILE A 177 -8.52 1.32 2.69
CA ILE A 177 -8.75 2.77 2.74
C ILE A 177 -9.52 3.17 1.50
N TYR A 178 -10.57 3.96 1.69
CA TYR A 178 -11.53 4.33 0.67
C TYR A 178 -11.56 5.85 0.49
N LEU A 179 -11.85 6.27 -0.73
CA LEU A 179 -12.16 7.65 -1.07
C LEU A 179 -13.26 7.61 -2.14
N ASN A 180 -14.33 8.37 -1.93
CA ASN A 180 -15.51 8.35 -2.81
C ASN A 180 -16.05 6.93 -3.06
N ASP A 181 -16.16 6.13 -1.99
CA ASP A 181 -16.58 4.72 -2.00
C ASP A 181 -15.78 3.78 -2.94
N ARG A 182 -14.61 4.22 -3.38
CA ARG A 182 -13.67 3.43 -4.19
C ARG A 182 -12.39 3.16 -3.42
N LYS A 183 -11.74 2.03 -3.72
CA LYS A 183 -10.53 1.63 -3.01
C LYS A 183 -9.36 2.54 -3.38
N LEU A 184 -8.81 3.21 -2.37
CA LEU A 184 -7.61 4.05 -2.47
C LEU A 184 -6.35 3.30 -2.03
N ALA A 185 -6.44 2.52 -0.95
CA ALA A 185 -5.33 1.72 -0.46
C ALA A 185 -5.79 0.36 0.07
N GLY A 186 -4.88 -0.61 0.04
CA GLY A 186 -5.04 -1.92 0.65
C GLY A 186 -3.99 -2.18 1.71
N ILE A 187 -4.40 -2.79 2.81
CA ILE A 187 -3.53 -3.21 3.90
C ILE A 187 -3.52 -4.74 3.98
N LEU A 188 -2.33 -5.32 4.12
CA LEU A 188 -2.11 -6.74 4.30
C LEU A 188 -1.23 -6.99 5.53
N VAL A 189 -1.83 -7.50 6.59
CA VAL A 189 -1.11 -7.94 7.79
C VAL A 189 -0.87 -9.44 7.70
N GLU A 190 0.39 -9.85 7.72
CA GLU A 190 0.81 -11.25 7.77
C GLU A 190 1.46 -11.50 9.14
N LEU A 191 1.03 -12.58 9.82
CA LEU A 191 1.45 -12.91 11.17
C LEU A 191 2.06 -14.31 11.19
N THR A 192 3.20 -14.44 11.86
CA THR A 192 3.79 -15.72 12.22
C THR A 192 4.04 -15.75 13.73
N GLY A 193 3.83 -16.91 14.36
CA GLY A 193 3.96 -17.05 15.80
C GLY A 193 3.12 -18.20 16.32
N LYS A 194 3.49 -18.72 17.49
CA LYS A 194 2.74 -19.77 18.18
C LYS A 194 2.11 -19.19 19.44
N THR A 195 0.98 -19.75 19.86
CA THR A 195 0.37 -19.41 21.15
C THR A 195 1.37 -19.64 22.27
N GLY A 196 1.58 -18.63 23.12
CA GLY A 196 2.56 -18.66 24.21
C GLY A 196 3.96 -18.16 23.85
N ASP A 197 4.16 -17.68 22.61
CA ASP A 197 5.38 -17.01 22.16
C ASP A 197 5.05 -15.65 21.54
N ALA A 198 6.08 -14.82 21.29
CA ALA A 198 5.93 -13.56 20.61
C ALA A 198 5.37 -13.76 19.18
N ALA A 199 4.58 -12.80 18.72
CA ALA A 199 4.12 -12.75 17.33
C ALA A 199 5.04 -11.85 16.51
N GLN A 200 5.39 -12.33 15.33
CA GLN A 200 6.14 -11.62 14.31
C GLN A 200 5.17 -11.17 13.23
N ILE A 201 5.13 -9.87 12.97
CA ILE A 201 4.12 -9.26 12.10
C ILE A 201 4.81 -8.49 10.99
N VAL A 202 4.33 -8.70 9.76
CA VAL A 202 4.69 -7.87 8.61
C VAL A 202 3.43 -7.20 8.08
N MET A 203 3.43 -5.88 8.07
CA MET A 203 2.31 -5.04 7.68
C MET A 203 2.63 -4.39 6.34
N GLY A 204 1.91 -4.78 5.30
CA GLY A 204 2.02 -4.22 3.96
C GLY A 204 0.94 -3.19 3.67
N ALA A 205 1.30 -2.13 2.96
CA ALA A 205 0.43 -1.07 2.49
C ALA A 205 0.72 -0.78 1.01
N GLY A 206 -0.32 -0.85 0.19
CA GLY A 206 -0.31 -0.37 -1.19
C GLY A 206 -1.26 0.82 -1.33
N ILE A 207 -0.76 1.99 -1.71
CA ILE A 207 -1.54 3.24 -1.80
C ILE A 207 -1.52 3.75 -3.24
N ASN A 208 -2.69 3.92 -3.84
CA ASN A 208 -2.84 4.42 -5.20
C ASN A 208 -2.57 5.93 -5.24
N LEU A 209 -1.54 6.38 -5.98
CA LEU A 209 -1.16 7.79 -6.02
C LEU A 209 -1.46 8.44 -7.37
N ALA A 210 -0.89 7.90 -8.46
CA ALA A 210 -0.97 8.46 -9.80
C ALA A 210 -1.17 7.39 -10.89
N MET A 211 -1.54 6.17 -10.53
CA MET A 211 -1.84 5.11 -11.49
C MET A 211 -3.01 5.51 -12.40
N ARG A 212 -2.78 5.61 -13.71
CA ARG A 212 -3.78 6.08 -14.69
C ARG A 212 -4.57 4.95 -15.33
N THR A 213 -3.92 3.83 -15.56
CA THR A 213 -4.50 2.66 -16.24
C THR A 213 -4.23 1.41 -15.42
N ALA A 214 -5.26 0.57 -15.34
CA ALA A 214 -5.14 -0.80 -14.89
C ALA A 214 -5.98 -1.64 -15.85
N ASP A 215 -5.46 -2.78 -16.28
CA ASP A 215 -6.25 -3.71 -17.06
C ASP A 215 -7.43 -4.20 -16.20
N ALA A 216 -8.64 -4.24 -16.76
CA ALA A 216 -9.81 -4.77 -16.08
C ALA A 216 -9.63 -6.25 -15.67
N SER A 217 -8.73 -6.98 -16.36
CA SER A 217 -8.31 -8.33 -15.96
C SER A 217 -7.53 -8.35 -14.63
N GLN A 218 -6.92 -7.22 -14.24
CA GLN A 218 -6.09 -7.08 -13.05
C GLN A 218 -6.83 -6.47 -11.86
N ILE A 219 -7.84 -5.61 -12.09
CA ILE A 219 -8.63 -4.98 -11.02
C ILE A 219 -10.13 -5.06 -11.35
N ASN A 220 -10.85 -5.84 -10.56
CA ASN A 220 -12.29 -6.13 -10.75
C ASN A 220 -13.23 -5.33 -9.83
N GLN A 221 -12.72 -4.34 -9.12
CA GLN A 221 -13.49 -3.46 -8.22
C GLN A 221 -13.18 -1.99 -8.50
N GLY A 222 -14.09 -1.10 -8.11
CA GLY A 222 -13.86 0.34 -8.20
C GLY A 222 -12.64 0.76 -7.38
N TRP A 223 -11.71 1.46 -8.03
CA TRP A 223 -10.51 2.03 -7.42
C TRP A 223 -10.41 3.51 -7.75
N ILE A 224 -9.60 4.22 -6.97
CA ILE A 224 -9.28 5.63 -7.13
C ILE A 224 -7.81 5.83 -6.72
N ASN A 225 -7.19 6.89 -7.21
CA ASN A 225 -5.87 7.35 -6.78
C ASN A 225 -5.95 8.80 -6.27
N LEU A 226 -4.95 9.27 -5.53
CA LEU A 226 -4.96 10.64 -4.99
C LEU A 226 -4.97 11.73 -6.08
N GLN A 227 -4.24 11.52 -7.19
CA GLN A 227 -4.19 12.49 -8.29
C GLN A 227 -5.58 12.72 -8.92
N GLU A 228 -6.39 11.68 -9.09
CA GLU A 228 -7.77 11.76 -9.59
C GLU A 228 -8.67 12.52 -8.62
N ALA A 229 -8.39 12.42 -7.32
CA ALA A 229 -9.07 13.19 -6.29
C ALA A 229 -8.56 14.63 -6.14
N GLY A 230 -7.65 15.08 -7.01
CA GLY A 230 -7.08 16.42 -6.98
C GLY A 230 -6.01 16.63 -5.89
N VAL A 231 -5.51 15.55 -5.27
CA VAL A 231 -4.49 15.60 -4.22
C VAL A 231 -3.17 15.11 -4.78
N SER A 232 -2.15 15.96 -4.75
CA SER A 232 -0.79 15.59 -5.15
C SER A 232 0.09 15.51 -3.92
N VAL A 233 0.69 14.34 -3.69
CA VAL A 233 1.59 14.08 -2.56
C VAL A 233 2.98 13.72 -3.06
N ASN A 234 4.00 14.19 -2.34
CA ASN A 234 5.36 13.76 -2.53
C ASN A 234 5.52 12.32 -1.98
N ARG A 235 5.99 11.38 -2.79
CA ARG A 235 6.08 9.95 -2.42
C ARG A 235 7.07 9.70 -1.28
N ASN A 236 8.19 10.42 -1.30
CA ASN A 236 9.24 10.33 -0.29
C ASN A 236 8.75 10.88 1.06
N GLU A 237 8.06 12.02 1.04
CA GLU A 237 7.44 12.60 2.23
C GLU A 237 6.34 11.69 2.80
N LEU A 238 5.45 11.19 1.95
CA LEU A 238 4.38 10.27 2.36
C LEU A 238 4.96 9.02 3.04
N ALA A 239 5.97 8.40 2.43
CA ALA A 239 6.63 7.22 2.99
C ALA A 239 7.24 7.52 4.36
N ALA A 240 8.01 8.61 4.49
CA ALA A 240 8.63 8.99 5.75
C ALA A 240 7.59 9.28 6.86
N ARG A 241 6.52 10.01 6.52
CA ARG A 241 5.42 10.31 7.46
C ARG A 241 4.72 9.04 7.92
N LEU A 242 4.36 8.14 7.01
CA LEU A 242 3.73 6.87 7.36
C LEU A 242 4.61 6.00 8.26
N ILE A 243 5.91 5.90 7.94
CA ILE A 243 6.87 5.17 8.77
C ILE A 243 6.89 5.73 10.19
N ASN A 244 7.02 7.05 10.33
CA ASN A 244 7.06 7.70 11.64
C ASN A 244 5.74 7.52 12.40
N SER A 245 4.59 7.77 11.76
CA SER A 245 3.28 7.66 12.40
C SER A 245 2.95 6.23 12.83
N LEU A 246 3.34 5.21 12.05
CA LEU A 246 3.19 3.81 12.46
C LEU A 246 4.11 3.47 13.63
N ARG A 247 5.38 3.90 13.62
CA ARG A 247 6.31 3.69 14.74
C ARG A 247 5.86 4.39 16.03
N GLU A 248 5.08 5.46 15.93
CA GLU A 248 4.47 6.13 17.08
C GLU A 248 3.20 5.43 17.57
N ALA A 249 2.37 4.94 16.65
CA ALA A 249 1.09 4.32 17.00
C ALA A 249 1.24 2.89 17.54
N LEU A 250 2.21 2.11 17.05
CA LEU A 250 2.36 0.69 17.42
C LEU A 250 2.75 0.46 18.89
N PRO A 251 3.64 1.26 19.51
CA PRO A 251 3.87 1.18 20.95
C PRO A 251 2.62 1.48 21.79
N LEU A 252 1.80 2.44 21.37
CA LEU A 252 0.53 2.74 22.03
C LEU A 252 -0.45 1.56 21.90
N PHE A 253 -0.53 0.96 20.71
CA PHE A 253 -1.33 -0.25 20.49
C PHE A 253 -0.84 -1.44 21.33
N GLU A 254 0.46 -1.64 21.49
CA GLU A 254 0.99 -2.69 22.38
C GLU A 254 0.58 -2.50 23.84
N GLN A 255 0.52 -1.25 24.30
CA GLN A 255 0.24 -0.93 25.70
C GLN A 255 -1.25 -0.90 26.00
N GLU A 256 -2.07 -0.31 25.12
CA GLU A 256 -3.48 -0.03 25.37
C GLU A 256 -4.45 -0.84 24.49
N GLY A 257 -3.92 -1.60 23.53
CA GLY A 257 -4.70 -2.33 22.54
C GLY A 257 -5.50 -1.41 21.62
N LEU A 258 -6.60 -1.94 21.07
CA LEU A 258 -7.45 -1.19 20.15
C LEU A 258 -8.26 -0.07 20.84
N THR A 259 -8.47 -0.15 22.16
CA THR A 259 -9.33 0.78 22.92
C THR A 259 -8.95 2.25 22.70
N ALA A 260 -7.65 2.56 22.64
CA ALA A 260 -7.13 3.91 22.39
C ALA A 260 -7.46 4.46 20.99
N PHE A 261 -7.92 3.62 20.07
CA PHE A 261 -8.16 3.94 18.66
C PHE A 261 -9.64 3.87 18.25
N ILE A 262 -10.54 3.34 19.09
CA ILE A 262 -11.96 3.14 18.73
C ILE A 262 -12.66 4.44 18.34
N SER A 263 -12.42 5.54 19.07
CA SER A 263 -13.04 6.84 18.75
C SER A 263 -12.54 7.39 17.40
N ARG A 264 -11.26 7.19 17.09
CA ARG A 264 -10.65 7.56 15.81
C ARG A 264 -11.20 6.71 14.67
N TRP A 265 -11.41 5.40 14.90
CA TRP A 265 -12.10 4.54 13.94
C TRP A 265 -13.48 5.08 13.60
N ALA A 266 -14.31 5.36 14.62
CA ALA A 266 -15.68 5.81 14.43
C ALA A 266 -15.77 7.12 13.60
N ALA A 267 -14.79 8.01 13.73
CA ALA A 267 -14.71 9.25 12.94
C ALA A 267 -14.35 9.01 11.46
N LEU A 268 -13.69 7.88 11.16
CA LEU A 268 -13.15 7.56 9.83
C LEU A 268 -13.93 6.47 9.09
N ASP A 269 -14.80 5.73 9.79
CA ASP A 269 -15.50 4.56 9.24
C ASP A 269 -16.38 4.96 8.04
N ASN A 270 -16.04 4.44 6.86
CA ASN A 270 -16.75 4.72 5.62
C ASN A 270 -18.18 4.15 5.60
N PHE A 271 -18.41 3.08 6.37
CA PHE A 271 -19.63 2.28 6.30
C PHE A 271 -20.52 2.38 7.54
N ILE A 272 -20.08 3.07 8.59
CA ILE A 272 -20.90 3.28 9.78
C ILE A 272 -22.28 3.84 9.43
N ASN A 273 -23.32 3.23 9.99
CA ASN A 273 -24.73 3.53 9.78
C ASN A 273 -25.25 3.32 8.35
N ARG A 274 -24.51 2.61 7.48
CA ARG A 274 -24.92 2.31 6.10
C ARG A 274 -25.35 0.84 5.95
N PRO A 275 -26.26 0.54 5.02
CA PRO A 275 -26.60 -0.83 4.68
C PRO A 275 -25.42 -1.51 3.95
N VAL A 276 -25.04 -2.67 4.46
CA VAL A 276 -23.86 -3.40 3.98
C VAL A 276 -24.14 -4.87 3.79
N LYS A 277 -23.29 -5.48 2.98
CA LYS A 277 -23.16 -6.91 2.84
C LYS A 277 -21.84 -7.37 3.44
N LEU A 278 -21.89 -8.34 4.35
CA LEU A 278 -20.76 -9.06 4.88
C LEU A 278 -20.68 -10.46 4.24
N LEU A 279 -19.56 -10.76 3.60
CA LEU A 279 -19.25 -12.09 3.09
C LEU A 279 -18.29 -12.80 4.07
N ILE A 280 -18.73 -13.93 4.64
CA ILE A 280 -17.95 -14.76 5.57
C ILE A 280 -17.94 -16.22 5.10
N GLY A 281 -16.79 -16.68 4.60
CA GLY A 281 -16.73 -17.95 3.86
C GLY A 281 -17.60 -17.87 2.60
N GLU A 282 -18.61 -18.73 2.52
CA GLU A 282 -19.65 -18.73 1.47
C GLU A 282 -20.96 -18.05 1.92
N ARG A 283 -21.05 -17.64 3.19
CA ARG A 283 -22.26 -17.04 3.74
C ARG A 283 -22.29 -15.55 3.47
N GLU A 284 -23.46 -15.09 3.07
CA GLU A 284 -23.76 -13.68 2.87
C GLU A 284 -24.69 -13.20 3.98
N VAL A 285 -24.30 -12.14 4.69
CA VAL A 285 -25.05 -11.56 5.80
C VAL A 285 -25.30 -10.09 5.48
N HIS A 286 -26.56 -9.64 5.57
CA HIS A 286 -26.96 -8.26 5.32
C HIS A 286 -27.36 -7.56 6.61
N GLY A 287 -27.02 -6.29 6.74
CA GLY A 287 -27.45 -5.50 7.89
C GLY A 287 -26.97 -4.06 7.79
N ILE A 288 -27.09 -3.32 8.88
CA ILE A 288 -26.57 -1.96 9.00
C ILE A 288 -25.30 -2.00 9.84
N ALA A 289 -24.20 -1.48 9.33
CA ALA A 289 -22.95 -1.43 10.08
C ALA A 289 -23.06 -0.42 11.24
N ARG A 290 -22.61 -0.80 12.44
CA ARG A 290 -22.61 0.02 13.65
C ARG A 290 -21.21 0.23 14.22
N GLY A 291 -20.21 0.21 13.35
CA GLY A 291 -18.80 0.34 13.72
C GLY A 291 -18.18 -0.97 14.17
N VAL A 292 -17.27 -0.90 15.12
CA VAL A 292 -16.55 -2.06 15.66
C VAL A 292 -16.64 -2.12 17.18
N ASP A 293 -16.53 -3.33 17.74
CA ASP A 293 -16.37 -3.51 19.19
C ASP A 293 -14.93 -3.23 19.66
N SER A 294 -14.67 -3.37 20.96
CA SER A 294 -13.35 -3.14 21.58
C SER A 294 -12.27 -4.13 21.12
N GLN A 295 -12.64 -5.23 20.46
CA GLN A 295 -11.72 -6.22 19.88
C GLN A 295 -11.54 -6.04 18.37
N GLY A 296 -12.29 -5.13 17.75
CA GLY A 296 -12.25 -4.85 16.32
C GLY A 296 -13.20 -5.72 15.49
N GLY A 297 -14.10 -6.46 16.13
CA GLY A 297 -15.19 -7.17 15.46
C GLY A 297 -16.19 -6.19 14.86
N LEU A 298 -16.64 -6.45 13.63
CA LEU A 298 -17.66 -5.63 12.97
C LEU A 298 -19.00 -5.79 13.71
N LEU A 299 -19.61 -4.69 14.13
CA LEU A 299 -20.96 -4.67 14.69
C LEU A 299 -21.97 -4.52 13.55
N LEU A 300 -22.83 -5.53 13.37
CA LEU A 300 -23.85 -5.54 12.33
C LEU A 300 -25.24 -5.66 12.97
N GLU A 301 -26.11 -4.70 12.66
CA GLU A 301 -27.51 -4.71 13.09
C GLU A 301 -28.40 -5.43 12.06
N GLN A 302 -29.17 -6.40 12.53
CA GLN A 302 -30.16 -7.15 11.76
C GLN A 302 -31.45 -7.26 12.60
N ASP A 303 -32.58 -6.79 12.07
CA ASP A 303 -33.88 -6.86 12.74
C ASP A 303 -33.91 -6.30 14.18
N GLY A 304 -33.09 -5.26 14.44
CA GLY A 304 -32.95 -4.64 15.76
C GLY A 304 -31.95 -5.32 16.72
N GLU A 305 -31.36 -6.46 16.32
CA GLU A 305 -30.29 -7.12 17.08
C GLU A 305 -28.91 -6.77 16.52
N ILE A 306 -27.96 -6.42 17.39
CA ILE A 306 -26.56 -6.16 17.02
C ILE A 306 -25.72 -7.40 17.34
N LYS A 307 -24.98 -7.89 16.34
CA LYS A 307 -24.04 -9.02 16.48
C LYS A 307 -22.64 -8.63 16.03
N ALA A 308 -21.64 -9.11 16.76
CA ALA A 308 -20.23 -8.90 16.44
C ALA A 308 -19.70 -10.00 15.52
N TRP A 309 -18.92 -9.61 14.50
CA TRP A 309 -18.35 -10.51 13.51
C TRP A 309 -16.82 -10.37 13.45
N VAL A 310 -16.12 -11.47 13.72
CA VAL A 310 -14.66 -11.56 13.66
C VAL A 310 -14.27 -12.19 12.32
N GLY A 311 -14.05 -11.34 11.32
CA GLY A 311 -13.60 -11.74 9.98
C GLY A 311 -14.68 -11.73 8.90
N GLY A 312 -14.22 -11.68 7.64
CA GLY A 312 -15.06 -11.52 6.46
C GLY A 312 -14.59 -10.37 5.56
N GLU A 313 -15.40 -10.08 4.54
CA GLU A 313 -15.24 -8.96 3.61
C GLU A 313 -16.55 -8.19 3.53
N ILE A 314 -16.51 -6.91 3.89
CA ILE A 314 -17.67 -6.01 3.85
C ILE A 314 -17.70 -5.22 2.53
N SER A 315 -18.89 -4.97 2.01
CA SER A 315 -19.12 -4.16 0.81
C SER A 315 -20.45 -3.39 0.93
N LEU A 316 -20.56 -2.26 0.23
CA LEU A 316 -21.86 -1.60 0.07
C LEU A 316 -22.82 -2.49 -0.71
N ARG A 317 -24.09 -2.41 -0.35
CA ARG A 317 -25.15 -3.01 -1.17
C ARG A 317 -25.29 -2.18 -2.45
N PRO A 318 -25.32 -2.80 -3.65
CA PRO A 318 -25.80 -2.10 -4.84
C PRO A 318 -27.22 -1.62 -4.56
N VAL A 319 -27.48 -0.32 -4.79
CA VAL A 319 -28.84 0.23 -4.76
C VAL A 319 -29.64 -0.37 -5.91
#